data_AF-A0A1Z4BRB1-F1
#
_entry.id   AF-A0A1Z4BRB1-F1
#
_cell.length_a   1.000
_cell.length_b   1.000
_cell.length_c   1.000
_cell.angle_alpha   90.00
_cell.angle_beta   90.00
_cell.angle_gamma   90.00
#
_symmetry.space_group_name_H-M   'P 1'
#
loop_
_entity.id
_entity.type
_entity.pdbx_description
1 polymer ?
#
loop_
_entity_poly.entity_id
_entity_poly.type
_entity_poly.pdbx_seq_one_letter_code
_entity_poly.pdbx_strand_id
1 'polypeptide(L)'
;MKKYLLERYPAIWNTQVILLLPLIFLSHLVFFALGFIMLTDGKLCKEYYPWGDSFNGLPMLLNFIIIVLLLVGWFIYLFRNNAFDRFYPVSRWQLFWRFVVYFAVILGIISTGFSFMTGEKAKVYWRYTDSYLHSVLQQYPEYISDSEMKQFSEAQREEYYIAHNASLIKERVFIEKFYAQINFIIIIAFLLTLLLFAVRITSLRTVLLSIVFSGLLCLLLALVVTLIVYVDTSTKFKTFAALSLLWISYLSVVFLSITSKKKLYRGIAMNATLFGFFPAIVITFVIIEDRYNLWEFIEYYLDDIKNDIKILILWGIGILLSLGFIGLYTNVIKRWKAMPE
;
A
#
# COMPACT_ATOMS: atom_id res chain seq x y z
N MET A 1 -2.55 9.85 -33.26
CA MET A 1 -2.28 9.54 -31.84
C MET A 1 -1.31 8.36 -31.65
N LYS A 2 -1.58 7.17 -32.21
CA LYS A 2 -0.71 5.97 -32.10
C LYS A 2 0.76 6.20 -32.52
N LYS A 3 1.00 6.78 -33.70
CA LYS A 3 2.34 7.08 -34.21
C LYS A 3 3.12 8.08 -33.33
N TYR A 4 2.44 9.15 -32.88
CA TYR A 4 3.00 10.17 -31.99
C TYR A 4 3.44 9.61 -30.62
N LEU A 5 2.63 8.74 -30.01
CA LEU A 5 2.96 8.11 -28.72
C LEU A 5 4.08 7.07 -28.83
N LEU A 6 4.12 6.31 -29.92
CA LEU A 6 5.21 5.37 -30.21
C LEU A 6 6.55 6.09 -30.37
N GLU A 7 6.56 7.22 -31.08
CA GLU A 7 7.79 7.96 -31.41
C GLU A 7 8.29 8.82 -30.24
N ARG A 8 7.40 9.43 -29.44
CA ARG A 8 7.78 10.36 -28.36
C ARG A 8 7.68 9.78 -26.94
N TYR A 9 6.76 8.85 -26.70
CA TYR A 9 6.50 8.26 -25.38
C TYR A 9 6.42 6.72 -25.41
N PRO A 10 7.46 6.03 -25.92
CA PRO A 10 7.45 4.58 -26.09
C PRO A 10 7.26 3.83 -24.76
N ALA A 11 7.65 4.43 -23.63
CA ALA A 11 7.38 3.86 -22.31
C ALA A 11 5.87 3.80 -22.02
N ILE A 12 5.15 4.90 -22.21
CA ILE A 12 3.70 5.01 -21.97
C ILE A 12 2.91 4.11 -22.95
N TRP A 13 3.37 4.05 -24.20
CA TRP A 13 2.77 3.17 -25.22
C TRP A 13 3.07 1.68 -24.99
N ASN A 14 4.22 1.31 -24.43
CA ASN A 14 4.54 -0.10 -24.17
C ASN A 14 3.91 -0.62 -22.87
N THR A 15 3.58 0.25 -21.92
CA THR A 15 2.89 -0.13 -20.68
C THR A 15 1.36 -0.12 -20.81
N GLN A 16 0.83 0.54 -21.84
CA GLN A 16 -0.61 0.65 -22.17
C GLN A 16 -1.51 1.15 -21.06
N VAL A 17 -0.87 1.99 -20.26
CA VAL A 17 -1.45 2.91 -19.30
C VAL A 17 -2.54 3.76 -19.94
N ILE A 18 -2.43 4.13 -21.22
CA ILE A 18 -3.42 4.99 -21.90
C ILE A 18 -4.79 4.31 -22.01
N LEU A 19 -4.83 2.99 -22.22
CA LEU A 19 -6.10 2.26 -22.26
C LEU A 19 -6.60 1.95 -20.85
N LEU A 20 -5.68 1.82 -19.89
CA LEU A 20 -5.98 1.39 -18.54
C LEU A 20 -6.42 2.53 -17.61
N LEU A 21 -5.87 3.74 -17.77
CA LEU A 21 -6.22 4.91 -16.95
C LEU A 21 -7.72 5.25 -17.03
N PRO A 22 -8.37 5.28 -18.21
CA PRO A 22 -9.82 5.49 -18.29
C PRO A 22 -10.60 4.38 -17.59
N LEU A 23 -10.13 3.13 -17.64
CA LEU A 23 -10.79 2.00 -16.98
C LEU A 23 -10.65 2.07 -15.45
N ILE A 24 -9.48 2.45 -14.94
CA ILE A 24 -9.25 2.71 -13.52
C ILE A 24 -10.14 3.86 -13.06
N PHE A 25 -10.18 4.96 -13.81
CA PHE A 25 -11.03 6.09 -13.48
C PHE A 25 -12.52 5.70 -13.48
N LEU A 26 -12.96 4.92 -14.47
CA LEU A 26 -14.32 4.41 -14.53
C LEU A 26 -14.63 3.49 -13.34
N SER A 27 -13.70 2.63 -12.92
CA SER A 27 -13.93 1.78 -11.73
C SER A 27 -14.10 2.62 -10.47
N HIS A 28 -13.28 3.64 -10.27
CA HIS A 28 -13.44 4.58 -9.15
C HIS A 28 -14.81 5.29 -9.18
N LEU A 29 -15.27 5.76 -10.35
CA LEU A 29 -16.59 6.38 -10.49
C LEU A 29 -17.73 5.43 -10.17
N VAL A 30 -17.66 4.18 -10.65
CA VAL A 30 -18.68 3.16 -10.38
C VAL A 30 -18.75 2.87 -8.87
N PHE A 31 -17.61 2.66 -8.21
CA PHE A 31 -17.61 2.39 -6.77
C PHE A 31 -18.02 3.59 -5.93
N PHE A 32 -17.68 4.80 -6.36
CA PHE A 32 -18.19 6.03 -5.75
C PHE A 32 -19.72 6.10 -5.84
N ALA A 33 -20.28 5.89 -7.03
CA ALA A 33 -21.73 5.89 -7.24
C ALA A 33 -22.43 4.78 -6.42
N LEU A 34 -21.86 3.58 -6.37
CA LEU A 34 -22.37 2.49 -5.55
C LEU A 34 -22.38 2.86 -4.06
N GLY A 35 -21.30 3.41 -3.52
CA GLY A 35 -21.25 3.87 -2.13
C GLY A 35 -22.30 4.95 -1.83
N PHE A 36 -22.49 5.88 -2.76
CA PHE A 36 -23.48 6.94 -2.63
C PHE A 36 -24.93 6.42 -2.63
N ILE A 37 -25.24 5.42 -3.46
CA ILE A 37 -26.60 4.86 -3.61
C ILE A 37 -26.91 3.85 -2.51
N MET A 38 -25.94 3.05 -2.10
CA MET A 38 -26.15 1.92 -1.18
C MET A 38 -26.26 2.32 0.29
N LEU A 39 -25.85 3.54 0.65
CA LEU A 39 -26.08 4.09 1.98
C LEU A 39 -27.51 4.65 2.06
N THR A 40 -28.33 4.01 2.88
CA THR A 40 -29.76 4.33 3.06
C THR A 40 -30.07 4.66 4.51
N ASP A 41 -31.17 5.38 4.74
CA ASP A 41 -31.68 5.69 6.09
C ASP A 41 -31.86 4.40 6.91
N GLY A 42 -32.37 3.33 6.30
CA GLY A 42 -32.53 2.01 6.94
C GLY A 42 -31.22 1.31 7.36
N LYS A 43 -30.07 1.74 6.86
CA LYS A 43 -28.76 1.28 7.36
C LYS A 43 -28.24 2.18 8.49
N LEU A 44 -28.48 3.48 8.38
CA LEU A 44 -28.06 4.47 9.37
C LEU A 44 -28.94 4.47 10.62
N CYS A 45 -30.17 3.94 10.57
CA CYS A 45 -31.04 3.81 11.74
C CYS A 45 -30.64 2.69 12.71
N LYS A 46 -29.60 1.91 12.38
CA LYS A 46 -29.03 0.92 13.29
C LYS A 46 -28.35 1.63 14.46
N GLU A 47 -28.38 0.98 15.62
CA GLU A 47 -27.75 1.49 16.86
C GLU A 47 -26.33 1.99 16.64
N TYR A 48 -25.55 1.23 15.87
CA TYR A 48 -24.24 1.66 15.42
C TYR A 48 -24.01 1.26 13.96
N TYR A 49 -23.64 2.25 13.14
CA TYR A 49 -23.23 2.04 11.76
C TYR A 49 -21.73 2.34 11.58
N PRO A 50 -20.87 1.33 11.41
CA PRO A 50 -19.48 1.55 11.08
C PRO A 50 -19.37 2.15 9.67
N TRP A 51 -18.74 3.33 9.53
CA TRP A 51 -18.45 3.88 8.21
C TRP A 51 -17.65 2.88 7.35
N GLY A 52 -18.15 2.59 6.15
CA GLY A 52 -17.63 1.56 5.25
C GLY A 52 -18.37 0.23 5.33
N ASP A 53 -19.30 0.02 6.26
CA ASP A 53 -19.93 -1.29 6.45
C ASP A 53 -20.76 -1.74 5.23
N SER A 54 -21.37 -0.82 4.48
CA SER A 54 -22.07 -1.17 3.24
C SER A 54 -21.16 -1.72 2.14
N PHE A 55 -19.85 -1.57 2.27
CA PHE A 55 -18.91 -2.19 1.34
C PHE A 55 -18.87 -3.71 1.49
N ASN A 56 -19.14 -4.21 2.70
CA ASN A 56 -19.13 -5.64 2.99
C ASN A 56 -20.17 -6.41 2.14
N GLY A 57 -19.83 -7.63 1.74
CA GLY A 57 -20.68 -8.47 0.90
C GLY A 57 -20.50 -8.21 -0.59
N LEU A 58 -21.60 -7.91 -1.29
CA LEU A 58 -21.62 -7.83 -2.75
C LEU A 58 -20.66 -6.75 -3.33
N PRO A 59 -20.61 -5.51 -2.80
CA PRO A 59 -19.71 -4.49 -3.34
C PRO A 59 -18.23 -4.88 -3.22
N MET A 60 -17.82 -5.44 -2.08
CA MET A 60 -16.46 -5.96 -1.89
C MET A 60 -16.12 -7.06 -2.89
N LEU A 61 -17.04 -8.01 -3.13
CA LEU A 61 -16.84 -9.09 -4.09
C LEU A 61 -16.72 -8.55 -5.54
N LEU A 62 -17.59 -7.61 -5.93
CA LEU A 62 -17.50 -6.94 -7.22
C LEU A 62 -16.18 -6.17 -7.37
N ASN A 63 -15.73 -5.48 -6.31
CA ASN A 63 -14.47 -4.75 -6.30
C ASN A 63 -13.29 -5.70 -6.53
N PHE A 64 -13.29 -6.85 -5.85
CA PHE A 64 -12.27 -7.87 -6.02
C PHE A 64 -12.25 -8.41 -7.47
N ILE A 65 -13.40 -8.72 -8.04
CA ILE A 65 -13.50 -9.18 -9.44
C ILE A 65 -12.93 -8.14 -10.40
N ILE A 66 -13.33 -6.87 -10.25
CA ILE A 66 -12.86 -5.77 -11.11
C ILE A 66 -11.35 -5.59 -10.98
N ILE A 67 -10.80 -5.63 -9.76
CA ILE A 67 -9.35 -5.57 -9.52
C ILE A 67 -8.63 -6.70 -10.27
N VAL A 68 -9.11 -7.94 -10.13
CA VAL A 68 -8.50 -9.11 -10.79
C VAL A 68 -8.56 -8.97 -12.32
N LEU A 69 -9.71 -8.59 -12.88
CA LEU A 69 -9.88 -8.43 -14.32
C LEU A 69 -8.96 -7.33 -14.88
N LEU A 70 -8.86 -6.18 -14.21
CA LEU A 70 -7.99 -5.09 -14.62
C LEU A 70 -6.52 -5.48 -14.54
N LEU A 71 -6.08 -6.14 -13.45
CA LEU A 71 -4.70 -6.60 -13.30
C LEU A 71 -4.34 -7.67 -14.33
N VAL A 72 -5.16 -8.72 -14.48
CA VAL A 72 -4.90 -9.81 -15.42
C VAL A 72 -4.91 -9.29 -16.87
N GLY A 73 -5.94 -8.52 -17.24
CA GLY A 73 -6.03 -7.92 -18.57
C GLY A 73 -4.83 -7.04 -18.89
N TRP A 74 -4.39 -6.22 -17.92
CA TRP A 74 -3.20 -5.41 -18.06
C TRP A 74 -1.93 -6.26 -18.17
N PHE A 75 -1.75 -7.28 -17.33
CA PHE A 75 -0.60 -8.17 -17.37
C PHE A 75 -0.47 -8.90 -18.72
N ILE A 76 -1.57 -9.43 -19.26
CA ILE A 76 -1.57 -10.08 -20.59
C ILE A 76 -1.01 -9.12 -21.64
N TYR A 77 -1.51 -7.88 -21.65
CA TYR A 77 -1.03 -6.86 -22.59
C TYR A 77 0.45 -6.53 -22.36
N LEU A 78 0.81 -6.33 -21.09
CA LEU A 78 2.14 -5.91 -20.66
C LEU A 78 3.22 -6.94 -21.01
N PHE A 79 2.93 -8.23 -20.81
CA PHE A 79 3.83 -9.34 -21.14
C PHE A 79 3.87 -9.63 -22.64
N ARG A 80 2.76 -9.48 -23.37
CA ARG A 80 2.74 -9.61 -24.84
C ARG A 80 3.67 -8.60 -25.52
N ASN A 81 3.77 -7.38 -24.98
CA ASN A 81 4.67 -6.34 -25.48
C ASN A 81 5.96 -6.27 -24.66
N ASN A 82 6.75 -7.37 -24.66
CA ASN A 82 8.00 -7.39 -23.91
C ASN A 82 9.14 -6.62 -24.58
N ALA A 83 9.15 -5.30 -24.35
CA ALA A 83 10.23 -4.41 -24.79
C ALA A 83 11.60 -4.74 -24.15
N PHE A 84 11.66 -5.66 -23.18
CA PHE A 84 12.90 -6.11 -22.57
C PHE A 84 13.55 -7.29 -23.30
N ASP A 85 12.82 -8.02 -24.14
CA ASP A 85 13.33 -9.16 -24.92
C ASP A 85 14.00 -8.73 -26.23
N ARG A 86 13.83 -7.47 -26.62
CA ARG A 86 14.56 -6.86 -27.73
C ARG A 86 15.61 -5.93 -27.12
N PHE A 87 16.85 -5.99 -27.58
CA PHE A 87 18.02 -5.23 -27.13
C PHE A 87 17.88 -3.69 -27.30
N TYR A 88 16.76 -3.11 -26.88
CA TYR A 88 16.55 -1.67 -26.88
C TYR A 88 17.46 -1.03 -25.83
N PRO A 89 18.23 0.01 -26.19
CA PRO A 89 18.98 0.79 -25.22
C PRO A 89 17.99 1.59 -24.35
N VAL A 90 17.55 1.01 -23.24
CA VAL A 90 16.70 1.70 -22.26
C VAL A 90 17.58 2.58 -21.39
N SER A 91 17.23 3.85 -21.18
CA SER A 91 17.98 4.74 -20.27
C SER A 91 17.77 4.37 -18.80
N ARG A 92 18.67 4.80 -17.90
CA ARG A 92 18.55 4.46 -16.46
C ARG A 92 17.25 5.03 -15.86
N TRP A 93 16.93 6.24 -16.25
CA TRP A 93 15.72 6.95 -15.85
C TRP A 93 14.46 6.35 -16.45
N GLN A 94 14.54 5.78 -17.66
CA GLN A 94 13.41 5.04 -18.24
C GLN A 94 13.09 3.76 -17.46
N LEU A 95 14.07 3.08 -16.85
CA LEU A 95 13.80 1.93 -15.99
C LEU A 95 13.09 2.35 -14.70
N PHE A 96 13.57 3.41 -14.06
CA PHE A 96 12.96 3.95 -12.85
C PHE A 96 11.52 4.43 -13.11
N TRP A 97 11.29 5.22 -14.18
CA TRP A 97 9.95 5.68 -14.50
C TRP A 97 8.99 4.55 -14.88
N ARG A 98 9.48 3.43 -15.44
CA ARG A 98 8.65 2.23 -15.63
C ARG A 98 8.20 1.64 -14.30
N PHE A 99 9.08 1.57 -13.30
CA PHE A 99 8.70 1.14 -11.96
C PHE A 99 7.62 2.05 -11.37
N VAL A 100 7.81 3.37 -11.42
CA VAL A 100 6.85 4.34 -10.88
C VAL A 100 5.49 4.23 -11.58
N VAL A 101 5.49 4.06 -12.90
CA VAL A 101 4.26 3.85 -13.68
C VAL A 101 3.56 2.55 -13.28
N TYR A 102 4.30 1.46 -13.09
CA TYR A 102 3.71 0.20 -12.60
C TYR A 102 3.11 0.37 -11.21
N PHE A 103 3.82 1.06 -10.31
CA PHE A 103 3.33 1.33 -8.97
C PHE A 103 2.03 2.14 -8.98
N ALA A 104 2.00 3.24 -9.74
CA ALA A 104 0.82 4.09 -9.86
C ALA A 104 -0.39 3.33 -10.45
N VAL A 105 -0.16 2.48 -11.46
CA VAL A 105 -1.23 1.66 -12.05
C VAL A 105 -1.78 0.65 -11.05
N ILE A 106 -0.92 -0.15 -10.42
CA ILE A 106 -1.35 -1.17 -9.47
C ILE A 106 -2.08 -0.50 -8.30
N LEU A 107 -1.51 0.58 -7.75
CA LEU A 107 -2.13 1.34 -6.67
C LEU A 107 -3.50 1.90 -7.07
N GLY A 108 -3.63 2.47 -8.27
CA GLY A 108 -4.91 2.95 -8.80
C GLY A 108 -5.94 1.84 -8.88
N ILE A 109 -5.59 0.68 -9.44
CA ILE A 109 -6.52 -0.46 -9.55
C ILE A 109 -6.98 -0.91 -8.15
N ILE A 110 -6.06 -1.20 -7.24
CA ILE A 110 -6.41 -1.83 -5.96
C ILE A 110 -7.04 -0.85 -4.95
N SER A 111 -6.84 0.46 -5.12
CA SER A 111 -7.44 1.50 -4.26
C SER A 111 -8.89 1.83 -4.61
N THR A 112 -9.46 1.20 -5.64
CA THR A 112 -10.84 1.42 -6.10
C THR A 112 -11.88 1.34 -4.97
N GLY A 113 -11.68 0.43 -4.00
CA GLY A 113 -12.58 0.28 -2.86
C GLY A 113 -12.78 1.57 -2.06
N PHE A 114 -11.75 2.41 -1.90
CA PHE A 114 -11.85 3.66 -1.15
C PHE A 114 -12.85 4.65 -1.73
N SER A 115 -13.06 4.62 -3.06
CA SER A 115 -14.08 5.46 -3.71
C SER A 115 -15.47 5.16 -3.19
N PHE A 116 -15.75 3.91 -2.80
CA PHE A 116 -17.03 3.55 -2.18
C PHE A 116 -17.23 4.27 -0.85
N MET A 117 -16.25 4.23 0.06
CA MET A 117 -16.34 4.91 1.36
C MET A 117 -16.42 6.44 1.19
N THR A 118 -15.75 6.99 0.17
CA THR A 118 -15.91 8.41 -0.19
C THR A 118 -17.32 8.71 -0.69
N GLY A 119 -17.93 7.81 -1.47
CA GLY A 119 -19.32 7.91 -1.93
C GLY A 119 -20.32 7.91 -0.78
N GLU A 120 -20.15 7.03 0.20
CA GLU A 120 -20.95 7.03 1.43
C GLU A 120 -20.84 8.36 2.18
N LYS A 121 -19.62 8.85 2.38
CA LYS A 121 -19.40 10.13 3.06
C LYS A 121 -20.06 11.27 2.26
N ALA A 122 -19.90 11.30 0.94
CA ALA A 122 -20.57 12.28 0.08
C ALA A 122 -22.10 12.23 0.21
N LYS A 123 -22.70 11.04 0.31
CA LYS A 123 -24.14 10.85 0.55
C LYS A 123 -24.58 11.48 1.87
N VAL A 124 -23.80 11.30 2.93
CA VAL A 124 -24.08 11.89 4.24
C VAL A 124 -24.06 13.42 4.19
N TYR A 125 -23.03 14.02 3.57
CA TYR A 125 -22.98 15.49 3.40
C TYR A 125 -24.12 16.03 2.55
N TRP A 126 -24.51 15.29 1.51
CA TRP A 126 -25.61 15.70 0.64
C TRP A 126 -26.99 15.59 1.31
N ARG A 127 -27.22 14.52 2.08
CA ARG A 127 -28.55 14.19 2.62
C ARG A 127 -28.87 14.86 3.96
N TYR A 128 -27.87 15.00 4.84
CA TYR A 128 -28.07 15.47 6.21
C TYR A 128 -27.30 16.77 6.41
N THR A 129 -28.02 17.88 6.54
CA THR A 129 -27.42 19.20 6.81
C THR A 129 -26.96 19.32 8.26
N ASP A 130 -25.95 20.14 8.54
CA ASP A 130 -25.44 20.31 9.91
C ASP A 130 -26.51 20.87 10.86
N SER A 131 -27.41 21.73 10.36
CA SER A 131 -28.57 22.22 11.11
C SER A 131 -29.53 21.10 11.52
N TYR A 132 -29.86 20.20 10.59
CA TYR A 132 -30.66 19.00 10.88
C TYR A 132 -30.00 18.16 11.97
N LEU A 133 -28.71 17.82 11.81
CA LEU A 133 -27.98 17.00 12.77
C LEU A 133 -27.97 17.66 14.17
N HIS A 134 -27.69 18.95 14.23
CA HIS A 134 -27.72 19.70 15.49
C HIS A 134 -29.12 19.72 16.12
N SER A 135 -30.16 19.97 15.32
CA SER A 135 -31.54 20.07 15.80
C SER A 135 -32.09 18.74 16.33
N VAL A 136 -31.70 17.61 15.74
CA VAL A 136 -32.10 16.28 16.21
C VAL A 136 -31.30 15.93 17.46
N LEU A 137 -29.96 16.02 17.41
CA LEU A 137 -29.10 15.57 18.50
C LEU A 137 -29.28 16.39 19.79
N GLN A 138 -29.66 17.67 19.69
CA GLN A 138 -29.94 18.51 20.87
C GLN A 138 -31.21 18.08 21.64
N GLN A 139 -32.13 17.35 21.02
CA GLN A 139 -33.35 16.87 21.68
C GLN A 139 -33.10 15.72 22.66
N TYR A 140 -31.91 15.14 22.63
CA TYR A 140 -31.54 13.98 23.42
C TYR A 140 -30.38 14.31 24.36
N PRO A 141 -30.28 13.65 25.53
CA PRO A 141 -29.13 13.81 26.40
C PRO A 141 -27.87 13.24 25.72
N GLU A 142 -26.71 13.76 26.10
CA GLU A 142 -25.40 13.33 25.57
C GLU A 142 -25.13 11.83 25.80
N TYR A 143 -25.69 11.28 26.86
CA TYR A 143 -25.68 9.85 27.16
C TYR A 143 -27.11 9.34 27.33
N ILE A 144 -27.45 8.27 26.60
CA ILE A 144 -28.74 7.58 26.67
C ILE A 144 -28.45 6.12 27.03
N SER A 145 -28.99 5.63 28.14
CA SER A 145 -28.90 4.21 28.48
C SER A 145 -29.80 3.35 27.59
N ASP A 146 -29.46 2.07 27.40
CA ASP A 146 -30.29 1.11 26.66
C ASP A 146 -31.74 1.05 27.18
N SER A 147 -31.92 1.23 28.49
CA SER A 147 -33.24 1.30 29.13
C SER A 147 -34.03 2.53 28.72
N GLU A 148 -33.39 3.69 28.64
CA GLU A 148 -34.04 4.94 28.19
C GLU A 148 -34.34 4.91 26.70
N MET A 149 -33.41 4.37 25.90
CA MET A 149 -33.60 4.24 24.45
C MET A 149 -34.83 3.40 24.10
N LYS A 150 -35.10 2.34 24.88
CA LYS A 150 -36.30 1.49 24.71
C LYS A 150 -37.62 2.22 25.00
N GLN A 151 -37.61 3.33 25.74
CA GLN A 151 -38.81 4.12 26.04
C GLN A 151 -39.24 5.02 24.88
N PHE A 152 -38.31 5.37 23.98
CA PHE A 152 -38.65 6.15 22.80
C PHE A 152 -39.48 5.36 21.80
N SER A 153 -40.30 6.06 21.03
CA SER A 153 -40.98 5.47 19.87
C SER A 153 -39.96 4.98 18.84
N GLU A 154 -40.36 4.03 17.99
CA GLU A 154 -39.49 3.50 16.94
C GLU A 154 -38.96 4.62 16.02
N ALA A 155 -39.85 5.53 15.58
CA ALA A 155 -39.47 6.66 14.75
C ALA A 155 -38.44 7.58 15.42
N GLN A 156 -38.59 7.86 16.72
CA GLN A 156 -37.62 8.67 17.47
C GLN A 156 -36.26 7.99 17.59
N ARG A 157 -36.22 6.66 17.80
CA ARG A 157 -34.96 5.92 17.83
C ARG A 157 -34.27 5.94 16.47
N GLU A 158 -35.01 5.68 15.41
CA GLU A 158 -34.45 5.68 14.05
C GLU A 158 -33.90 7.04 13.67
N GLU A 159 -34.63 8.12 13.95
CA GLU A 159 -34.19 9.50 13.67
C GLU A 159 -32.91 9.85 14.44
N TYR A 160 -32.85 9.51 15.73
CA TYR A 160 -31.65 9.68 16.55
C TYR A 160 -30.46 8.92 15.95
N TYR A 161 -30.60 7.62 15.67
CA TYR A 161 -29.50 6.81 15.16
C TYR A 161 -29.03 7.27 13.79
N ILE A 162 -29.94 7.69 12.91
CA ILE A 162 -29.58 8.28 11.62
C ILE A 162 -28.73 9.53 11.82
N ALA A 163 -29.19 10.47 12.67
CA ALA A 163 -28.46 11.71 12.92
C ALA A 163 -27.11 11.44 13.59
N HIS A 164 -27.04 10.54 14.56
CA HIS A 164 -25.82 10.18 15.28
C HIS A 164 -24.79 9.51 14.37
N ASN A 165 -25.19 8.50 13.59
CA ASN A 165 -24.28 7.84 12.65
C ASN A 165 -23.81 8.80 11.53
N ALA A 166 -24.71 9.67 11.05
CA ALA A 166 -24.36 10.69 10.07
C ALA A 166 -23.36 11.72 10.61
N SER A 167 -23.52 12.18 11.86
CA SER A 167 -22.56 13.11 12.49
C SER A 167 -21.19 12.47 12.66
N LEU A 168 -21.13 11.21 13.12
CA LEU A 168 -19.88 10.45 13.25
C LEU A 168 -19.14 10.29 11.90
N ILE A 169 -19.86 10.03 10.80
CA ILE A 169 -19.23 9.92 9.47
C ILE A 169 -18.62 11.26 9.02
N LYS A 170 -19.27 12.38 9.34
CA LYS A 170 -18.77 13.71 8.99
C LYS A 170 -17.51 14.06 9.78
N GLU A 171 -17.55 13.86 11.10
CA GLU A 171 -16.47 14.19 12.02
C GLU A 171 -15.20 13.40 11.75
N ARG A 172 -15.32 12.10 11.42
CA ARG A 172 -14.16 11.24 11.17
C ARG A 172 -13.37 11.67 9.94
N VAL A 173 -12.09 11.95 10.12
CA VAL A 173 -11.14 12.17 9.01
C VAL A 173 -10.91 10.85 8.26
N PHE A 174 -10.97 10.86 6.93
CA PHE A 174 -10.88 9.65 6.10
C PHE A 174 -9.59 8.86 6.37
N ILE A 175 -8.45 9.55 6.39
CA ILE A 175 -7.14 8.93 6.57
C ILE A 175 -7.04 8.27 7.95
N GLU A 176 -7.54 8.93 9.00
CA GLU A 176 -7.56 8.37 10.35
C GLU A 176 -8.47 7.14 10.44
N LYS A 177 -9.66 7.19 9.82
CA LYS A 177 -10.59 6.05 9.86
C LYS A 177 -10.03 4.82 9.12
N PHE A 178 -9.33 5.03 8.00
CA PHE A 178 -8.92 3.95 7.09
C PHE A 178 -7.41 3.73 7.04
N TYR A 179 -6.64 4.21 8.02
CA TYR A 179 -5.17 4.17 8.00
C TYR A 179 -4.62 2.75 7.79
N ALA A 180 -5.21 1.74 8.43
CA ALA A 180 -4.75 0.36 8.35
C ALA A 180 -4.97 -0.20 6.93
N GLN A 181 -6.14 0.05 6.34
CA GLN A 181 -6.47 -0.35 4.98
C GLN A 181 -5.60 0.39 3.96
N ILE A 182 -5.35 1.69 4.18
CA ILE A 182 -4.49 2.52 3.31
C ILE A 182 -3.07 1.96 3.31
N ASN A 183 -2.50 1.72 4.50
CA ASN A 183 -1.17 1.11 4.64
C ASN A 183 -1.10 -0.24 3.94
N PHE A 184 -2.05 -1.13 4.19
CA PHE A 184 -2.10 -2.45 3.59
C PHE A 184 -2.12 -2.40 2.05
N ILE A 185 -2.98 -1.54 1.49
CA ILE A 185 -3.08 -1.33 0.03
C ILE A 185 -1.77 -0.79 -0.54
N ILE A 186 -1.18 0.25 0.06
CA ILE A 186 0.06 0.84 -0.43
C ILE A 186 1.20 -0.19 -0.40
N ILE A 187 1.32 -0.97 0.68
CA ILE A 187 2.34 -2.03 0.82
C ILE A 187 2.14 -3.12 -0.22
N ILE A 188 0.91 -3.62 -0.41
CA ILE A 188 0.62 -4.64 -1.42
C ILE A 188 0.89 -4.12 -2.84
N ALA A 189 0.49 -2.89 -3.16
CA ALA A 189 0.82 -2.28 -4.45
C ALA A 189 2.33 -2.26 -4.68
N PHE A 190 3.09 -1.89 -3.65
CA PHE A 190 4.54 -1.81 -3.73
C PHE A 190 5.17 -3.20 -3.95
N LEU A 191 4.74 -4.21 -3.19
CA LEU A 191 5.23 -5.59 -3.33
C LEU A 191 4.88 -6.20 -4.69
N LEU A 192 3.64 -6.02 -5.17
CA LEU A 192 3.23 -6.48 -6.50
C LEU A 192 4.03 -5.78 -7.61
N THR A 193 4.35 -4.49 -7.42
CA THR A 193 5.18 -3.75 -8.36
C THR A 193 6.61 -4.26 -8.38
N LEU A 194 7.21 -4.51 -7.21
CA LEU A 194 8.54 -5.11 -7.11
C LEU A 194 8.59 -6.47 -7.82
N LEU A 195 7.58 -7.32 -7.59
CA LEU A 195 7.48 -8.63 -8.22
C LEU A 195 7.39 -8.50 -9.74
N LEU A 196 6.46 -7.68 -10.24
CA LEU A 196 6.30 -7.44 -11.67
C LEU A 196 7.59 -6.90 -12.29
N PHE A 197 8.21 -5.91 -11.66
CA PHE A 197 9.44 -5.28 -12.14
C PHE A 197 10.60 -6.28 -12.19
N ALA A 198 10.78 -7.09 -11.15
CA ALA A 198 11.82 -8.11 -11.07
C ALA A 198 11.68 -9.17 -12.17
N VAL A 199 10.44 -9.66 -12.40
CA VAL A 199 10.13 -10.63 -13.46
C VAL A 199 10.45 -10.04 -14.84
N ARG A 200 10.11 -8.76 -15.06
CA ARG A 200 10.35 -8.09 -16.35
C ARG A 200 11.82 -7.76 -16.63
N ILE A 201 12.61 -7.53 -15.58
CA ILE A 201 14.05 -7.25 -15.75
C ILE A 201 14.84 -8.53 -15.93
N THR A 202 14.58 -9.53 -15.08
CA THR A 202 15.40 -10.73 -15.00
C THR A 202 14.74 -11.88 -15.75
N SER A 203 13.91 -12.66 -15.06
CA SER A 203 13.05 -13.71 -15.58
C SER A 203 12.23 -14.27 -14.42
N LEU A 204 11.14 -14.97 -14.71
CA LEU A 204 10.41 -15.70 -13.67
C LEU A 204 11.32 -16.70 -12.93
N ARG A 205 12.18 -17.42 -13.65
CA ARG A 205 13.12 -18.40 -13.07
C ARG A 205 14.06 -17.76 -12.05
N THR A 206 14.70 -16.65 -12.42
CA THR A 206 15.63 -15.93 -11.54
C THR A 206 14.90 -15.36 -10.33
N VAL A 207 13.68 -14.83 -10.50
CA VAL A 207 12.88 -14.31 -9.38
C VAL A 207 12.53 -15.40 -8.38
N LEU A 208 12.09 -16.57 -8.85
CA LEU A 208 11.79 -17.70 -7.97
C LEU A 208 13.02 -18.15 -7.17
N LEU A 209 14.18 -18.25 -7.84
CA LEU A 209 15.44 -18.58 -7.17
C LEU A 209 15.83 -17.52 -6.13
N SER A 210 15.58 -16.24 -6.38
CA SER A 210 15.80 -15.16 -5.41
C SER A 210 14.89 -15.26 -4.20
N ILE A 211 13.61 -15.58 -4.39
CA ILE A 211 12.68 -15.75 -3.27
C ILE A 211 13.15 -16.90 -2.38
N VAL A 212 13.54 -18.04 -2.97
CA VAL A 212 14.08 -19.17 -2.22
C VAL A 212 15.38 -18.80 -1.49
N PHE A 213 16.32 -18.14 -2.19
CA PHE A 213 17.58 -17.70 -1.60
C PHE A 213 17.37 -16.73 -0.44
N SER A 214 16.54 -15.70 -0.63
CA SER A 214 16.21 -14.73 0.42
C SER A 214 15.49 -15.39 1.59
N GLY A 215 14.57 -16.33 1.34
CA GLY A 215 13.88 -17.08 2.40
C GLY A 215 14.82 -17.92 3.25
N LEU A 216 15.74 -18.66 2.60
CA LEU A 216 16.76 -19.43 3.31
C LEU A 216 17.71 -18.51 4.11
N LEU A 217 18.10 -17.37 3.55
CA LEU A 217 18.93 -16.39 4.24
C LEU A 217 18.20 -15.80 5.46
N CYS A 218 16.92 -15.42 5.32
CA CYS A 218 16.11 -14.93 6.44
C CYS A 218 15.98 -15.96 7.56
N LEU A 219 15.78 -17.24 7.22
CA LEU A 219 15.71 -18.33 8.20
C LEU A 219 17.04 -18.49 8.96
N LEU A 220 18.17 -18.46 8.23
CA LEU A 220 19.49 -18.51 8.83
C LEU A 220 19.73 -17.32 9.78
N LEU A 221 19.37 -16.10 9.35
CA LEU A 221 19.51 -14.90 10.17
C LEU A 221 18.63 -14.97 11.42
N ALA A 222 17.40 -15.45 11.29
CA ALA A 222 16.49 -15.62 12.43
C ALA A 222 17.06 -16.61 13.46
N LEU A 223 17.65 -17.73 13.00
CA LEU A 223 18.34 -18.69 13.88
C LEU A 223 19.50 -18.03 14.64
N VAL A 224 20.35 -17.27 13.93
CA VAL A 224 21.50 -16.57 14.53
C VAL A 224 21.03 -15.51 15.53
N VAL A 225 20.00 -14.72 15.20
CA VAL A 225 19.42 -13.74 16.13
C VAL A 225 18.87 -14.44 17.38
N THR A 226 18.19 -15.58 17.22
CA THR A 226 17.64 -16.35 18.35
C THR A 226 18.76 -16.85 19.26
N LEU A 227 19.87 -17.32 18.68
CA LEU A 227 21.06 -17.72 19.44
C LEU A 227 21.67 -16.55 20.21
N ILE A 228 21.79 -15.36 19.59
CA ILE A 228 22.27 -14.14 20.26
C ILE A 228 21.35 -13.77 21.43
N VAL A 229 20.04 -13.85 21.23
CA VAL A 229 19.04 -13.56 22.27
C VAL A 229 19.13 -14.53 23.44
N TYR A 230 19.52 -15.79 23.18
CA TYR A 230 19.70 -16.83 24.19
C TYR A 230 20.99 -16.65 25.01
N VAL A 231 22.09 -16.26 24.37
CA VAL A 231 23.43 -16.20 25.01
C VAL A 231 23.58 -14.98 25.93
N ASP A 232 23.02 -13.83 25.57
CA ASP A 232 23.18 -12.59 26.33
C ASP A 232 21.88 -12.20 27.06
N THR A 233 21.98 -11.49 28.18
CA THR A 233 20.85 -10.91 28.92
C THR A 233 20.62 -9.42 28.60
N SER A 234 21.60 -8.73 28.00
CA SER A 234 21.51 -7.30 27.71
C SER A 234 20.62 -6.96 26.50
N THR A 235 19.45 -6.36 26.74
CA THR A 235 18.52 -5.91 25.68
C THR A 235 19.17 -4.94 24.69
N LYS A 236 20.07 -4.06 25.17
CA LYS A 236 20.78 -3.09 24.32
C LYS A 236 21.71 -3.76 23.32
N PHE A 237 22.43 -4.77 23.76
CA PHE A 237 23.35 -5.55 22.92
C PHE A 237 22.57 -6.38 21.90
N LYS A 238 21.51 -7.08 22.33
CA LYS A 238 20.64 -7.89 21.44
C LYS A 238 20.14 -7.09 20.24
N THR A 239 19.58 -5.91 20.51
CA THR A 239 19.02 -5.02 19.49
C THR A 239 20.09 -4.52 18.52
N PHE A 240 21.25 -4.11 19.05
CA PHE A 240 22.36 -3.65 18.23
C PHE A 240 22.96 -4.77 17.36
N ALA A 241 23.14 -5.96 17.94
CA ALA A 241 23.65 -7.13 17.24
C ALA A 241 22.69 -7.57 16.12
N ALA A 242 21.38 -7.61 16.38
CA ALA A 242 20.36 -7.96 15.38
C ALA A 242 20.34 -6.96 14.21
N LEU A 243 20.37 -5.65 14.49
CA LEU A 243 20.46 -4.61 13.44
C LEU A 243 21.76 -4.70 12.65
N SER A 244 22.89 -4.94 13.33
CA SER A 244 24.19 -5.10 12.67
C SER A 244 24.18 -6.31 11.74
N LEU A 245 23.64 -7.44 12.19
CA LEU A 245 23.50 -8.66 11.40
C LEU A 245 22.61 -8.46 10.17
N LEU A 246 21.47 -7.77 10.34
CA LEU A 246 20.56 -7.40 9.25
C LEU A 246 21.29 -6.58 8.17
N TRP A 247 21.99 -5.50 8.56
CA TRP A 247 22.65 -4.63 7.59
C TRP A 247 23.90 -5.26 6.98
N ILE A 248 24.71 -6.01 7.74
CA ILE A 248 25.87 -6.74 7.21
C ILE A 248 25.41 -7.77 6.17
N SER A 249 24.37 -8.54 6.47
CA SER A 249 23.83 -9.54 5.53
C SER A 249 23.22 -8.87 4.28
N TYR A 250 22.44 -7.81 4.46
CA TYR A 250 21.88 -7.04 3.34
C TYR A 250 22.98 -6.44 2.45
N LEU A 251 23.99 -5.79 3.03
CA LEU A 251 25.12 -5.22 2.29
C LEU A 251 25.97 -6.30 1.61
N SER A 252 26.08 -7.49 2.19
CA SER A 252 26.74 -8.63 1.55
C SER A 252 26.00 -9.07 0.29
N VAL A 253 24.66 -9.11 0.31
CA VAL A 253 23.84 -9.39 -0.88
C VAL A 253 23.97 -8.28 -1.92
N VAL A 254 23.98 -7.01 -1.50
CA VAL A 254 24.25 -5.86 -2.40
C VAL A 254 25.63 -6.01 -3.05
N PHE A 255 26.66 -6.38 -2.28
CA PHE A 255 28.00 -6.60 -2.81
C PHE A 255 28.01 -7.70 -3.87
N LEU A 256 27.39 -8.85 -3.59
CA LEU A 256 27.24 -9.96 -4.55
C LEU A 256 26.51 -9.53 -5.83
N SER A 257 25.52 -8.65 -5.71
CA SER A 257 24.76 -8.11 -6.85
C SER A 257 25.61 -7.23 -7.79
N ILE A 258 26.75 -6.72 -7.30
CA ILE A 258 27.65 -5.85 -8.06
C ILE A 258 28.84 -6.63 -8.61
N THR A 259 29.44 -7.52 -7.80
CA THR A 259 30.75 -8.13 -8.09
C THR A 259 30.68 -9.52 -8.73
N SER A 260 29.54 -10.21 -8.63
CA SER A 260 29.43 -11.57 -9.14
C SER A 260 29.64 -11.63 -10.66
N LYS A 261 30.56 -12.51 -11.09
CA LYS A 261 30.90 -12.73 -12.51
C LYS A 261 29.87 -13.60 -13.23
N LYS A 262 29.12 -14.42 -12.51
CA LYS A 262 28.09 -15.30 -13.09
C LYS A 262 26.77 -14.56 -13.17
N LYS A 263 26.23 -14.40 -14.39
CA LYS A 263 25.00 -13.64 -14.64
C LYS A 263 23.83 -14.14 -13.79
N LEU A 264 23.66 -15.45 -13.64
CA LEU A 264 22.60 -16.03 -12.82
C LEU A 264 22.70 -15.59 -11.35
N TYR A 265 23.85 -15.77 -10.70
CA TYR A 265 24.03 -15.42 -9.29
C TYR A 265 23.90 -13.92 -9.05
N ARG A 266 24.42 -13.11 -9.97
CA ARG A 266 24.25 -11.66 -9.92
C ARG A 266 22.78 -11.26 -10.03
N GLY A 267 22.02 -11.90 -10.91
CA GLY A 267 20.58 -11.68 -11.06
C GLY A 267 19.80 -12.10 -9.80
N ILE A 268 20.18 -13.23 -9.18
CA ILE A 268 19.59 -13.69 -7.93
C ILE A 268 19.80 -12.65 -6.82
N ALA A 269 21.05 -12.20 -6.63
CA ALA A 269 21.42 -11.21 -5.63
C ALA A 269 20.76 -9.85 -5.90
N MET A 270 20.63 -9.43 -7.17
CA MET A 270 19.94 -8.17 -7.52
C MET A 270 18.47 -8.16 -7.11
N ASN A 271 17.73 -9.22 -7.44
CA ASN A 271 16.34 -9.34 -7.05
C ASN A 271 16.22 -9.41 -5.51
N ALA A 272 17.10 -10.17 -4.84
CA ALA A 272 17.13 -10.24 -3.38
C ALA A 272 17.41 -8.86 -2.75
N THR A 273 18.31 -8.07 -3.33
CA THR A 273 18.58 -6.69 -2.92
C THR A 273 17.37 -5.77 -3.11
N LEU A 274 16.64 -5.89 -4.23
CA LEU A 274 15.42 -5.12 -4.49
C LEU A 274 14.30 -5.44 -3.50
N PHE A 275 14.05 -6.73 -3.23
CA PHE A 275 13.02 -7.16 -2.28
C PHE A 275 13.41 -6.90 -0.82
N GLY A 276 14.69 -7.00 -0.48
CA GLY A 276 15.18 -6.91 0.89
C GLY A 276 15.26 -5.48 1.45
N PHE A 277 15.37 -4.46 0.59
CA PHE A 277 15.63 -3.09 1.05
C PHE A 277 14.48 -2.50 1.88
N PHE A 278 13.25 -2.60 1.38
CA PHE A 278 12.06 -2.08 2.07
C PHE A 278 11.87 -2.70 3.47
N PRO A 279 11.81 -4.03 3.63
CA PRO A 279 11.71 -4.63 4.97
C PRO A 279 12.90 -4.29 5.86
N ALA A 280 14.13 -4.21 5.35
CA ALA A 280 15.29 -3.84 6.16
C ALA A 280 15.17 -2.41 6.73
N ILE A 281 14.69 -1.46 5.93
CA ILE A 281 14.43 -0.09 6.39
C ILE A 281 13.29 -0.03 7.40
N VAL A 282 12.17 -0.70 7.14
CA VAL A 282 11.03 -0.69 8.06
C VAL A 282 11.41 -1.29 9.41
N ILE A 283 12.10 -2.45 9.41
CA ILE A 283 12.62 -3.07 10.65
C ILE A 283 13.54 -2.10 11.40
N THR A 284 14.42 -1.40 10.67
CA THR A 284 15.31 -0.41 11.27
C THR A 284 14.52 0.72 11.93
N PHE A 285 13.49 1.27 11.28
CA PHE A 285 12.66 2.32 11.86
C PHE A 285 11.86 1.85 13.07
N VAL A 286 11.23 0.68 13.00
CA VAL A 286 10.48 0.11 14.14
C VAL A 286 11.40 -0.05 15.36
N ILE A 287 12.63 -0.55 15.16
CA ILE A 287 13.59 -0.72 16.25
C ILE A 287 14.08 0.64 16.79
N ILE A 288 14.30 1.62 15.93
CA ILE A 288 14.69 2.98 16.36
C ILE A 288 13.57 3.64 17.15
N GLU A 289 12.33 3.48 16.70
CA GLU A 289 11.14 4.03 17.34
C GLU A 289 10.95 3.45 18.75
N ASP A 290 10.95 2.12 18.88
CA ASP A 290 10.87 1.41 20.17
C ASP A 290 12.00 1.78 21.14
N ARG A 291 13.21 2.02 20.63
CA ARG A 291 14.38 2.25 21.48
C ARG A 291 14.58 3.70 21.91
N TYR A 292 14.25 4.65 21.04
CA TYR A 292 14.57 6.07 21.23
C TYR A 292 13.33 6.93 21.46
N ASN A 293 12.14 6.33 21.57
CA ASN A 293 10.86 7.02 21.64
C ASN A 293 10.79 8.16 20.61
N LEU A 294 11.12 7.84 19.36
CA LEU A 294 11.25 8.83 18.29
C LEU A 294 10.03 9.76 18.21
N TRP A 295 8.84 9.19 18.40
CA TRP A 295 7.59 9.95 18.40
C TRP A 295 7.44 10.88 19.60
N GLU A 296 7.84 10.45 20.80
CA GLU A 296 7.82 11.31 21.99
C GLU A 296 8.75 12.52 21.79
N PHE A 297 9.92 12.33 21.16
CA PHE A 297 10.81 13.43 20.79
C PHE A 297 10.16 14.36 19.75
N ILE A 298 9.46 13.82 18.75
CA ILE A 298 8.81 14.64 17.71
C ILE A 298 7.62 15.43 18.31
N GLU A 299 6.80 14.79 19.13
CA GLU A 299 5.64 15.39 19.82
C GLU A 299 6.03 16.38 20.91
N TYR A 300 7.27 16.28 21.41
CA TYR A 300 7.82 17.33 22.26
C TYR A 300 7.98 18.67 21.51
N TYR A 301 8.20 18.64 20.19
CA TYR A 301 8.42 19.84 19.36
C TYR A 301 7.26 20.16 18.39
N LEU A 302 6.32 19.23 18.16
CA LEU A 302 5.16 19.35 17.27
C LEU A 302 3.88 18.95 18.00
N ASP A 303 2.71 19.36 17.50
CA ASP A 303 1.43 18.92 18.04
C ASP A 303 1.30 17.39 18.06
N ASP A 304 0.54 16.88 19.03
CA ASP A 304 0.29 15.44 19.24
C ASP A 304 -0.21 14.77 17.95
N ILE A 305 0.53 13.76 17.49
CA ILE A 305 0.23 13.03 16.26
C ILE A 305 -0.51 11.77 16.67
N LYS A 306 -1.76 11.61 16.22
CA LYS A 306 -2.50 10.37 16.45
C LYS A 306 -1.68 9.15 16.02
N ASN A 307 -1.65 8.11 16.87
CA ASN A 307 -0.87 6.88 16.63
C ASN A 307 -1.14 6.23 15.26
N ASP A 308 -2.39 6.32 14.78
CA ASP A 308 -2.78 5.83 13.45
C ASP A 308 -2.01 6.52 12.30
N ILE A 309 -1.74 7.81 12.46
CA ILE A 309 -0.98 8.62 11.49
C ILE A 309 0.52 8.32 11.60
N LYS A 310 1.05 8.11 12.82
CA LYS A 310 2.46 7.72 13.04
C LYS A 310 2.83 6.48 12.23
N ILE A 311 1.98 5.45 12.30
CA ILE A 311 2.16 4.20 11.56
C ILE A 311 2.19 4.48 10.05
N LEU A 312 1.23 5.24 9.53
CA LEU A 312 1.17 5.60 8.11
C LEU A 312 2.43 6.34 7.64
N ILE A 313 2.95 7.28 8.43
CA ILE A 313 4.18 8.02 8.12
C ILE A 313 5.37 7.07 8.05
N LEU A 314 5.54 6.16 9.02
CA LEU A 314 6.67 5.23 9.07
C LEU A 314 6.74 4.36 7.80
N TRP A 315 5.61 3.75 7.43
CA TRP A 315 5.54 2.92 6.22
C TRP A 315 5.73 3.76 4.94
N GLY A 316 5.16 4.97 4.90
CA GLY A 316 5.33 5.92 3.80
C GLY A 316 6.79 6.31 3.56
N ILE A 317 7.53 6.64 4.63
CA ILE A 317 8.97 6.94 4.57
C ILE A 317 9.74 5.73 4.05
N GLY A 318 9.43 4.52 4.52
CA GLY A 318 10.05 3.28 4.05
C GLY A 318 9.90 3.09 2.54
N ILE A 319 8.72 3.37 1.98
CA ILE A 319 8.46 3.28 0.54
C ILE A 319 9.19 4.39 -0.23
N LEU A 320 9.20 5.62 0.27
CA LEU A 320 9.91 6.73 -0.36
C LEU A 320 11.42 6.46 -0.45
N LEU A 321 12.03 5.98 0.63
CA LEU A 321 13.44 5.57 0.62
C LEU A 321 13.68 4.42 -0.35
N SER A 322 12.75 3.48 -0.44
CA SER A 322 12.83 2.36 -1.38
C SER A 322 12.75 2.81 -2.84
N LEU A 323 11.90 3.81 -3.15
CA LEU A 323 11.87 4.44 -4.48
C LEU A 323 13.20 5.12 -4.80
N GLY A 324 13.76 5.88 -3.85
CA GLY A 324 15.08 6.49 -3.98
C GLY A 324 16.17 5.46 -4.27
N PHE A 325 16.18 4.37 -3.51
CA PHE A 325 17.08 3.24 -3.72
C PHE A 325 16.95 2.62 -5.11
N ILE A 326 15.72 2.28 -5.54
CA ILE A 326 15.48 1.71 -6.88
C ILE A 326 16.01 2.64 -7.98
N GLY A 327 15.80 3.95 -7.84
CA GLY A 327 16.32 4.96 -8.75
C GLY A 327 17.84 4.90 -8.90
N LEU A 328 18.57 4.87 -7.78
CA LEU A 328 20.04 4.74 -7.76
C LEU A 328 20.51 3.37 -8.27
N TYR A 329 19.76 2.31 -7.95
CA TYR A 329 20.10 0.92 -8.26
C TYR A 329 19.91 0.54 -9.74
N THR A 330 19.21 1.38 -10.53
CA THR A 330 19.04 1.18 -11.98
C THR A 330 20.36 1.01 -12.74
N ASN A 331 21.47 1.60 -12.26
CA ASN A 331 22.78 1.43 -12.87
C ASN A 331 23.30 -0.01 -12.74
N VAL A 332 23.08 -0.67 -11.59
CA VAL A 332 23.47 -2.06 -11.36
C VAL A 332 22.65 -2.97 -12.27
N ILE A 333 21.34 -2.70 -12.38
CA ILE A 333 20.42 -3.43 -13.26
C ILE A 333 20.89 -3.40 -14.71
N LYS A 334 21.29 -2.22 -15.20
CA LYS A 334 21.81 -2.07 -16.56
C LYS A 334 23.09 -2.87 -16.80
N ARG A 335 24.04 -2.80 -15.87
CA ARG A 335 25.32 -3.51 -15.98
C ARG A 335 25.10 -5.02 -16.03
N TRP A 336 24.19 -5.54 -15.20
CA TRP A 336 23.82 -6.96 -15.24
C TRP A 336 23.18 -7.37 -16.55
N LYS A 337 22.25 -6.56 -17.08
CA LYS A 337 21.57 -6.87 -18.33
C LYS A 337 22.54 -6.95 -19.53
N ALA A 338 23.63 -6.18 -19.49
CA ALA A 338 24.69 -6.20 -20.50
C ALA A 338 25.63 -7.41 -20.42
N MET A 339 25.52 -8.26 -19.39
CA MET A 339 26.37 -9.44 -19.26
C MET A 339 26.00 -10.52 -20.28
N PRO A 340 26.99 -11.25 -20.84
CA PRO A 340 26.74 -12.44 -21.63
C PRO A 340 26.05 -13.51 -20.77
N GLU A 341 25.25 -14.37 -21.42
CA GLU A 341 24.50 -15.44 -20.73
C GLU A 341 25.39 -16.43 -19.99
#